data_AF-A0A8T6DTF8-F1
#
_entry.id   AF-A0A8T6DTF8-F1
#
_cell.length_a   1.000
_cell.length_b   1.000
_cell.length_c   1.000
_cell.angle_alpha   90.00
_cell.angle_beta   90.00
_cell.angle_gamma   90.00
#
_symmetry.space_group_name_H-M   'P 1'
#
loop_
_entity.id
_entity.type
_entity.pdbx_description
1 polymer ?
#
loop_
_entity_poly.entity_id
_entity_poly.type
_entity_poly.pdbx_seq_one_letter_code
_entity_poly.pdbx_strand_id
1 'polypeptide(L)' 'ERPEGSYTTSLFESGTSRIAQKVGEEGVEVALAATTKETGSLPGEVADLLYHTLVLLADAGLSPDDVWAELRKRRG' A
#
# COMPACT_ATOMS: atom_id res chain seq x y z
N GLU A 1 -5.35 -0.64 -18.66
CA GLU A 1 -6.69 -1.24 -18.83
C GLU A 1 -7.13 -1.84 -17.49
N ARG A 2 -8.43 -1.87 -17.19
CA ARG A 2 -8.97 -2.43 -15.94
C ARG A 2 -9.61 -3.79 -16.24
N PRO A 3 -8.84 -4.89 -16.17
CA PRO A 3 -9.38 -6.22 -16.49
C PRO A 3 -10.50 -6.59 -15.51
N GLU A 4 -11.61 -7.10 -16.03
CA GLU A 4 -12.73 -7.60 -15.23
C GLU A 4 -12.28 -8.76 -14.33
N GLY A 5 -12.81 -8.81 -13.11
CA GLY A 5 -12.47 -9.83 -12.11
C GLY A 5 -11.11 -9.66 -11.44
N SER A 6 -10.30 -8.67 -11.83
CA SER A 6 -9.05 -8.35 -11.13
C SER A 6 -9.33 -7.68 -9.78
N TYR A 7 -8.64 -8.14 -8.73
CA TYR A 7 -8.69 -7.53 -7.41
C TYR A 7 -8.33 -6.03 -7.44
N THR A 8 -7.32 -5.65 -8.23
CA THR A 8 -6.95 -4.24 -8.38
C THR A 8 -8.09 -3.42 -9.00
N THR A 9 -8.81 -3.98 -9.96
CA THR A 9 -9.97 -3.31 -10.59
C THR A 9 -11.06 -3.04 -9.56
N SER A 10 -11.38 -4.03 -8.72
CA SER A 10 -12.44 -3.89 -7.70
C SER A 10 -12.07 -2.90 -6.59
N LEU A 11 -10.79 -2.77 -6.24
CA LEU A 11 -10.31 -1.72 -5.33
C LEU A 11 -10.58 -0.33 -5.89
N PHE A 12 -10.21 -0.09 -7.15
CA PHE A 12 -10.48 1.19 -7.80
C PHE A 12 -11.98 1.45 -8.02
N GLU A 13 -12.81 0.41 -8.18
CA GLU A 13 -14.27 0.56 -8.26
C GLU A 13 -14.89 0.91 -6.90
N SER A 14 -14.27 0.42 -5.82
CA SER A 14 -14.67 0.71 -4.43
C SER A 14 -14.25 2.13 -3.97
N GLY A 15 -13.36 2.78 -4.72
CA GLY A 15 -12.94 4.16 -4.51
C GLY A 15 -11.93 4.37 -3.37
N THR A 16 -11.45 5.61 -3.27
CA THR A 16 -10.34 6.02 -2.40
C THR A 16 -10.51 5.60 -0.93
N SER A 17 -11.74 5.65 -0.39
CA SER A 17 -11.98 5.29 1.02
C SER A 17 -11.64 3.83 1.31
N ARG A 18 -11.96 2.90 0.40
CA ARG A 18 -11.67 1.47 0.58
C ARG A 18 -10.17 1.19 0.39
N ILE A 19 -9.53 1.87 -0.54
CA ILE A 19 -8.09 1.75 -0.79
C ILE A 19 -7.31 2.26 0.44
N ALA A 20 -7.65 3.44 0.95
CA ALA A 20 -7.02 4.02 2.13
C ALA A 20 -7.24 3.15 3.38
N GLN A 21 -8.43 2.56 3.52
CA GLN A 21 -8.69 1.58 4.58
C GLN A 21 -7.70 0.41 4.51
N LYS A 22 -7.50 -0.19 3.34
CA LYS A 22 -6.53 -1.29 3.17
C LYS A 22 -5.11 -0.86 3.58
N VAL A 23 -4.64 0.31 3.13
CA VAL A 23 -3.33 0.84 3.57
C VAL A 23 -3.22 0.94 5.09
N GLY A 24 -4.29 1.38 5.77
CA GLY A 24 -4.34 1.45 7.22
C GLY A 24 -4.32 0.08 7.90
N GLU A 25 -5.07 -0.89 7.39
CA GLU A 25 -5.10 -2.29 7.87
C GLU A 25 -3.69 -2.91 7.80
N GLU A 26 -3.06 -2.90 6.61
CA GLU A 26 -1.73 -3.49 6.43
C GLU A 26 -0.66 -2.80 7.27
N GLY A 27 -0.78 -1.48 7.47
CA GLY A 27 0.13 -0.73 8.32
C GLY A 27 0.09 -1.19 9.78
N VAL A 28 -1.09 -1.55 10.28
CA VAL A 28 -1.27 -2.13 11.62
C VAL A 28 -0.73 -3.56 11.65
N GLU A 29 -0.99 -4.37 10.63
CA GLU A 29 -0.50 -5.75 10.54
C GLU A 29 1.03 -5.81 10.51
N VAL A 30 1.70 -4.95 9.73
CA VAL A 30 3.16 -4.78 9.75
C VAL A 30 3.68 -4.46 11.15
N ALA A 31 3.05 -3.50 11.84
CA ALA A 31 3.45 -3.09 13.18
C ALA A 31 3.28 -4.25 14.18
N LEU A 32 2.17 -4.98 14.10
CA LEU A 32 1.89 -6.14 14.94
C LEU A 32 2.90 -7.26 14.69
N ALA A 33 3.14 -7.65 13.44
CA ALA A 33 4.09 -8.70 13.06
C ALA A 33 5.51 -8.40 13.58
N ALA A 34 5.93 -7.13 13.56
CA ALA A 34 7.20 -6.70 14.13
C ALA A 34 7.23 -6.83 15.67
N THR A 35 6.12 -6.54 16.35
CA THR A 35 6.04 -6.57 17.83
C THR A 35 5.84 -7.97 18.42
N THR A 36 5.19 -8.88 17.69
CA THR A 36 4.90 -10.25 18.15
C THR A 36 6.08 -11.20 17.99
N LYS A 37 7.20 -10.75 17.39
CA LYS A 37 8.35 -11.56 16.98
C LYS A 37 7.98 -12.67 15.97
N GLU A 38 6.82 -12.57 15.33
CA GLU A 38 6.43 -13.43 14.21
C GLU A 38 7.02 -12.89 12.90
N THR A 39 8.35 -12.79 12.85
CA THR A 39 9.06 -12.20 11.70
C THR A 39 8.87 -12.99 10.39
N GLY A 40 8.25 -14.17 10.45
CA GLY A 40 7.91 -14.98 9.29
C GLY A 40 6.78 -14.38 8.44
N SER A 41 5.81 -13.69 9.04
CA SER A 41 4.71 -13.03 8.32
C SER A 41 5.10 -11.63 7.82
N LEU A 42 6.06 -10.98 8.48
CA LEU A 42 6.45 -9.59 8.20
C LEU A 42 6.73 -9.28 6.71
N PRO A 43 7.44 -10.13 5.92
CA PRO A 43 7.62 -9.86 4.50
C PRO A 43 6.31 -9.82 3.70
N GLY A 44 5.31 -10.62 4.09
CA GLY A 44 3.97 -10.64 3.48
C GLY A 44 3.22 -9.35 3.78
N GLU A 45 3.14 -8.98 5.06
CA GLU A 45 2.44 -7.73 5.48
C GLU A 45 3.08 -6.49 4.85
N VAL A 46 4.42 -6.46 4.75
CA VAL A 46 5.13 -5.36 4.08
C VAL A 46 4.84 -5.35 2.58
N ALA A 47 4.74 -6.52 1.93
CA ALA A 47 4.38 -6.61 0.52
C ALA A 47 2.95 -6.10 0.28
N ASP A 48 2.00 -6.46 1.14
CA ASP A 48 0.61 -6.01 1.03
C ASP A 48 0.48 -4.50 1.30
N LEU A 49 1.19 -3.98 2.33
CA LEU A 49 1.27 -2.54 2.58
C LEU A 49 1.81 -1.78 1.36
N LEU A 50 2.90 -2.26 0.75
CA LEU A 50 3.47 -1.64 -0.44
C LEU A 50 2.51 -1.72 -1.63
N TYR A 51 1.89 -2.86 -1.88
CA TYR A 51 0.90 -3.03 -2.94
C TYR A 51 -0.25 -2.03 -2.79
N HIS A 52 -0.88 -1.97 -1.61
CA HIS A 52 -1.99 -1.08 -1.37
C HIS A 52 -1.58 0.40 -1.39
N THR A 53 -0.36 0.73 -0.97
CA THR A 53 0.19 2.08 -1.11
C THR A 53 0.36 2.47 -2.58
N LEU A 54 0.86 1.57 -3.44
CA LEU A 54 0.99 1.83 -4.88
C LEU A 54 -0.38 2.02 -5.55
N VAL A 55 -1.39 1.24 -5.16
CA VAL A 55 -2.78 1.41 -5.63
C VAL A 55 -3.33 2.77 -5.20
N LEU A 56 -3.07 3.20 -3.95
CA LEU A 56 -3.48 4.51 -3.46
C LEU A 56 -2.82 5.66 -4.22
N LEU A 57 -1.52 5.55 -4.52
CA LEU A 57 -0.82 6.55 -5.34
C LEU A 57 -1.45 6.65 -6.72
N ALA A 58 -1.70 5.51 -7.38
CA ALA A 58 -2.33 5.48 -8.69
C ALA A 58 -3.76 6.08 -8.67
N ASP A 59 -4.57 5.79 -7.64
CA ASP A 59 -5.90 6.37 -7.44
C ASP A 59 -5.84 7.90 -7.27
N ALA A 60 -4.80 8.39 -6.59
CA ALA A 60 -4.53 9.82 -6.42
C ALA A 60 -3.87 10.50 -7.64
N GLY A 61 -3.62 9.77 -8.73
CA GLY A 61 -2.91 10.29 -9.90
C GLY A 61 -1.42 10.55 -9.68
N LEU A 62 -0.82 9.90 -8.69
CA LEU A 62 0.60 9.99 -8.33
C LEU A 62 1.35 8.74 -8.75
N SER A 63 2.67 8.89 -8.86
CA SER A 63 3.62 7.82 -9.17
C SER A 63 4.50 7.48 -7.96
N PRO A 64 5.15 6.31 -7.94
CA PRO A 64 6.18 6.00 -6.94
C PRO A 64 7.34 7.00 -6.95
N ASP A 65 7.66 7.59 -8.10
CA ASP A 65 8.73 8.58 -8.24
C ASP A 65 8.45 9.86 -7.45
N ASP A 66 7.17 10.23 -7.27
CA ASP A 66 6.77 11.37 -6.42
C ASP A 66 7.14 11.10 -4.95
N VAL A 67 6.93 9.86 -4.48
CA VAL A 67 7.35 9.43 -3.13
C VAL A 67 8.87 9.40 -3.01
N TRP A 68 9.58 8.87 -4.02
CA TRP A 68 11.05 8.85 -4.02
C TRP A 68 11.64 10.25 -4.01
N ALA A 69 11.06 11.19 -4.75
CA ALA A 69 11.46 12.59 -4.74
C ALA A 69 11.34 13.20 -3.34
N GLU A 70 10.24 12.91 -2.64
CA GLU A 70 10.04 13.36 -1.26
C GLU A 70 11.04 12.71 -0.28
N LEU A 71 11.31 11.41 -0.42
CA LEU A 71 12.31 10.71 0.40
C LEU A 71 13.72 11.26 0.21
N ARG A 72 14.11 11.64 -1.01
CA ARG A 72 15.42 12.27 -1.28
C ARG A 72 15.57 13.61 -0.56
N LYS A 73 14.50 14.41 -0.46
CA LYS A 73 14.53 15.69 0.29
C LYS A 73 14.83 15.50 1.78
N ARG A 74 14.41 14.37 2.37
CA ARG A 74 14.66 14.05 3.80
C ARG A 74 16.10 13.67 4.11
N ARG A 75 16.89 13.32 3.08
CA ARG A 75 18.31 12.94 3.21
C ARG A 75 19.26 14.06 2.74
N GLY A 76 18.76 15.29 2.60
CA GLY A 76 19.53 16.50 2.35
C GLY A 76 19.96 17.18 3.64
#